data_AF-A0A951I3V6-F1
#
_entry.id   AF-A0A951I3V6-F1
#
_cell.length_a   1.000
_cell.length_b   1.000
_cell.length_c   1.000
_cell.angle_alpha   90.00
_cell.angle_beta   90.00
_cell.angle_gamma   90.00
#
_symmetry.space_group_name_H-M   'P 1'
#
loop_
_entity.id
_entity.type
_entity.pdbx_description
1 polymer ?
#
loop_
_entity_poly.entity_id
_entity_poly.type
_entity_poly.pdbx_seq_one_letter_code
_entity_poly.pdbx_strand_id
1 'polypeptide(L)'
;MPLKESSDELNPPVLTTGVSLARARASRTATDYLALALATCGVGYLPLAPGTWGSLVGVGVYLLWQLLRLWLPVVFDNLWTALTFALVFGITMIGIWAATRVEKISGRKDPGIVVIDEVAGQLIALSVIPFFVWSQWQLILAGFLL
;
A
#
# COMPACT_ATOMS: atom_id res chain seq x y z
N MET A 1 27.55 2.58 70.36
CA MET A 1 27.41 2.63 68.89
C MET A 1 26.68 1.35 68.49
N PRO A 2 25.45 1.46 67.96
CA PRO A 2 24.57 0.32 67.74
C PRO A 2 24.96 -0.44 66.47
N LEU A 3 24.83 -1.77 66.54
CA LEU A 3 25.04 -2.73 65.46
C LEU A 3 24.07 -2.43 64.32
N LYS A 4 24.59 -2.20 63.11
CA LYS A 4 23.79 -2.06 61.89
C LYS A 4 23.47 -3.47 61.40
N GLU A 5 22.24 -3.92 61.63
CA GLU A 5 21.75 -5.22 61.20
C GLU A 5 21.77 -5.33 59.67
N SER A 6 22.36 -6.43 59.21
CA SER A 6 22.54 -6.89 57.83
C SER A 6 21.23 -7.47 57.27
N SER A 7 20.14 -6.70 57.36
CA SER A 7 18.80 -7.11 56.96
C SER A 7 18.52 -6.94 55.46
N ASP A 8 19.42 -6.28 54.73
CA ASP A 8 19.19 -5.84 53.35
C ASP A 8 19.61 -6.86 52.27
N GLU A 9 20.24 -7.99 52.64
CA GLU A 9 20.73 -8.99 51.66
C GLU A 9 19.72 -10.11 51.32
N LEU A 10 18.52 -10.08 51.90
CA LEU A 10 17.46 -11.07 51.64
C LEU A 10 16.32 -10.53 50.77
N ASN A 11 16.60 -9.59 49.86
CA ASN A 11 15.65 -9.31 48.80
C ASN A 11 15.94 -10.25 47.62
N PRO A 12 15.14 -11.29 47.36
CA PRO A 12 15.30 -12.06 46.13
C PRO A 12 15.17 -11.09 44.95
N PRO A 13 15.91 -11.28 43.86
CA PRO A 13 15.71 -10.50 42.65
C PRO A 13 14.23 -10.62 42.30
N VAL A 14 13.51 -9.49 42.36
CA VAL A 14 12.14 -9.39 41.91
C VAL A 14 12.14 -9.92 40.49
N LEU A 15 11.59 -11.13 40.32
CA LEU A 15 11.33 -11.70 39.02
C LEU A 15 10.28 -10.78 38.39
N THR A 16 10.75 -9.78 37.65
CA THR A 16 9.91 -8.94 36.80
C THR A 16 9.48 -9.75 35.58
N THR A 17 8.85 -10.90 35.81
CA THR A 17 8.14 -11.77 34.87
C THR A 17 6.88 -11.09 34.30
N GLY A 18 6.84 -9.75 34.28
CA GLY A 18 5.72 -8.94 33.81
C GLY A 18 6.02 -8.13 32.54
N VAL A 19 7.29 -8.01 32.12
CA VAL A 19 7.63 -7.26 30.88
C VAL A 19 7.53 -8.14 29.63
N SER A 20 7.46 -9.46 29.79
CA SER A 20 7.67 -10.43 28.70
C SER A 20 6.44 -11.17 28.20
N LEU A 21 5.24 -10.90 28.72
CA LEU A 21 4.02 -11.45 28.11
C LEU A 21 3.44 -10.40 27.19
N ALA A 22 3.76 -10.57 25.92
CA ALA A 22 2.87 -10.25 24.81
C ALA A 22 2.11 -8.94 25.02
N ARG A 23 2.65 -7.84 24.47
CA ARG A 23 1.81 -6.76 23.92
C ARG A 23 0.70 -7.49 23.16
N ALA A 24 -0.46 -7.69 23.82
CA ALA A 24 -1.52 -8.53 23.30
C ALA A 24 -1.76 -7.97 21.92
N ARG A 25 -1.49 -8.76 20.86
CA ARG A 25 -1.66 -8.30 19.49
C ARG A 25 -3.10 -7.79 19.45
N ALA A 26 -3.26 -6.46 19.47
CA ALA A 26 -4.58 -5.86 19.50
C ALA A 26 -5.35 -6.52 18.36
N SER A 27 -6.52 -7.08 18.67
CA SER A 27 -7.29 -7.83 17.67
C SER A 27 -7.46 -6.93 16.45
N ARG A 28 -6.93 -7.34 15.30
CA ARG A 28 -7.03 -6.55 14.07
C ARG A 28 -8.50 -6.32 13.77
N THR A 29 -8.84 -5.07 13.49
CA THR A 29 -10.21 -4.67 13.12
C THR A 29 -10.48 -5.03 11.67
N ALA A 30 -11.76 -5.10 11.27
CA ALA A 30 -12.14 -5.33 9.87
C ALA A 30 -11.55 -4.27 8.92
N THR A 31 -11.42 -3.02 9.39
CA THR A 31 -10.79 -1.94 8.64
C THR A 31 -9.28 -2.14 8.48
N ASP A 32 -8.60 -2.84 9.40
CA ASP A 32 -7.18 -3.16 9.23
C ASP A 32 -6.99 -4.23 8.15
N TYR A 33 -7.89 -5.23 8.09
CA TYR A 33 -7.88 -6.23 7.02
C TYR A 33 -8.20 -5.60 5.66
N LEU A 34 -9.17 -4.67 5.62
CA LEU A 34 -9.48 -3.93 4.39
C LEU A 34 -8.29 -3.08 3.93
N ALA A 35 -7.65 -2.34 4.84
CA ALA A 35 -6.45 -1.57 4.52
C ALA A 35 -5.32 -2.48 4.03
N LEU A 36 -5.13 -3.65 4.63
CA LEU A 36 -4.13 -4.63 4.19
C LEU A 36 -4.43 -5.14 2.78
N ALA A 37 -5.68 -5.50 2.49
CA ALA A 37 -6.09 -5.98 1.17
C ALA A 37 -5.90 -4.92 0.09
N LEU A 38 -6.28 -3.66 0.38
CA LEU A 38 -6.13 -2.54 -0.54
C LEU A 38 -4.68 -2.13 -0.74
N ALA A 39 -3.90 -2.03 0.34
CA ALA A 39 -2.50 -1.62 0.27
C ALA A 39 -1.63 -2.65 -0.44
N THR A 40 -1.91 -3.95 -0.26
CA THR A 40 -1.10 -5.02 -0.85
C THR A 40 -1.62 -5.49 -2.21
N CYS A 41 -2.86 -5.15 -2.58
CA CYS A 41 -3.57 -5.71 -3.74
C CYS A 41 -3.49 -7.25 -3.86
N GLY A 42 -3.20 -7.96 -2.75
CA GLY A 42 -2.85 -9.39 -2.75
C GLY A 42 -1.46 -9.72 -3.32
N VAL A 43 -0.92 -8.90 -4.23
CA VAL A 43 0.35 -9.14 -4.93
C VAL A 43 1.59 -8.70 -4.15
N GLY A 44 1.44 -7.83 -3.14
CA GLY A 44 2.53 -7.38 -2.27
C GLY A 44 3.18 -8.49 -1.42
N TYR A 45 2.60 -9.70 -1.42
CA TYR A 45 3.17 -10.89 -0.78
C TYR A 45 3.91 -11.81 -1.75
N LEU A 46 3.91 -11.51 -3.06
CA LEU A 46 4.57 -12.35 -4.04
C LEU A 46 6.10 -12.27 -3.90
N PRO A 47 6.81 -13.38 -4.11
CA PRO A 47 8.26 -13.39 -4.14
C PRO A 47 8.76 -12.67 -5.40
N LEU A 48 9.94 -12.05 -5.28
CA LEU A 48 10.56 -11.12 -6.26
C LEU A 48 9.87 -9.76 -6.34
N ALA A 49 10.60 -8.71 -5.93
CA ALA A 49 10.28 -7.29 -6.09
C ALA A 49 8.76 -6.98 -6.08
N PRO A 50 8.11 -6.92 -4.90
CA PRO A 50 6.66 -6.69 -4.79
C PRO A 50 6.17 -5.49 -5.60
N GLY A 51 6.99 -4.43 -5.75
CA GLY A 51 6.68 -3.28 -6.59
C GLY A 51 6.55 -3.61 -8.09
N THR A 52 7.25 -4.61 -8.64
CA THR A 52 7.04 -5.04 -10.03
C THR A 52 5.66 -5.64 -10.23
N TRP A 53 5.18 -6.38 -9.24
CA TRP A 53 3.80 -6.90 -9.26
C TRP A 53 2.78 -5.78 -9.08
N GLY A 54 3.07 -4.79 -8.22
CA GLY A 54 2.30 -3.54 -8.12
C GLY A 54 2.19 -2.83 -9.47
N SER A 55 3.31 -2.63 -10.16
CA SER A 55 3.33 -2.00 -11.48
C SER A 55 2.56 -2.80 -12.53
N LEU A 56 2.69 -4.14 -12.52
CA LEU A 56 1.92 -5.01 -13.41
C LEU A 56 0.41 -4.90 -13.17
N VAL A 57 -0.01 -4.83 -11.90
CA VAL A 57 -1.42 -4.59 -11.54
C VAL A 57 -1.88 -3.21 -12.04
N GLY A 58 -1.08 -2.16 -11.85
CA GLY A 58 -1.38 -0.81 -12.35
C GLY A 58 -1.58 -0.77 -13.87
N VAL A 59 -0.66 -1.38 -14.63
CA VAL A 59 -0.78 -1.52 -16.09
C VAL A 59 -2.01 -2.33 -16.47
N GLY A 60 -2.27 -3.46 -15.80
CA GLY A 60 -3.43 -4.31 -16.06
C GLY A 60 -4.76 -3.58 -15.84
N VAL A 61 -4.86 -2.81 -14.74
CA VAL A 61 -6.04 -1.98 -14.44
C VAL A 61 -6.23 -0.92 -15.53
N TYR A 62 -5.16 -0.24 -15.95
CA TYR A 62 -5.22 0.75 -17.03
C TYR A 62 -5.68 0.12 -18.35
N LEU A 63 -5.11 -1.01 -18.76
CA LEU A 63 -5.48 -1.69 -20.01
C LEU A 63 -6.93 -2.17 -19.98
N LEU A 64 -7.41 -2.70 -18.85
CA LEU A 64 -8.80 -3.09 -18.68
C LEU A 64 -9.74 -1.88 -18.75
N TRP A 65 -9.37 -0.76 -18.13
CA TRP A 65 -10.11 0.49 -18.24
C TRP A 65 -10.18 0.94 -19.70
N GLN A 66 -9.06 0.99 -20.42
CA GLN A 66 -9.04 1.36 -21.83
C GLN A 66 -9.78 0.36 -22.74
N LEU A 67 -9.88 -0.91 -22.36
CA LEU A 67 -10.72 -1.87 -23.07
C LEU A 67 -12.20 -1.51 -22.95
N LEU A 68 -12.65 -1.03 -21.79
CA LEU A 68 -14.02 -0.54 -21.59
C LEU A 68 -14.31 0.71 -22.44
N ARG A 69 -13.32 1.58 -22.66
CA ARG A 69 -13.44 2.74 -23.56
C ARG A 69 -13.86 2.33 -24.97
N LEU A 70 -13.39 1.19 -25.49
CA LEU A 70 -13.67 0.76 -26.86
C LEU A 70 -15.17 0.54 -27.14
N TRP A 71 -15.97 0.31 -26.10
CA TRP A 71 -17.42 0.14 -26.20
C TRP A 71 -18.20 1.46 -26.22
N LEU A 72 -17.52 2.59 -25.99
CA LEU A 72 -18.13 3.91 -25.91
C LEU A 72 -17.98 4.69 -27.23
N PRO A 73 -19.01 5.40 -27.70
CA PRO A 73 -18.88 6.33 -28.83
C PRO A 73 -17.86 7.45 -28.56
N VAL A 74 -17.20 7.92 -29.63
CA VAL A 74 -16.18 9.00 -29.59
C VAL A 74 -16.69 10.30 -28.95
N VAL A 75 -17.99 10.59 -29.06
CA VAL A 75 -18.61 11.78 -28.45
C VAL A 75 -18.45 11.83 -26.92
N PHE A 76 -18.13 10.70 -26.27
CA PHE A 76 -17.92 10.62 -24.82
C PHE A 76 -16.46 10.74 -24.39
N ASP A 77 -15.52 11.09 -25.27
CA ASP A 77 -14.09 11.14 -24.93
C ASP A 77 -13.74 12.09 -23.78
N ASN A 78 -14.35 13.27 -23.76
CA ASN A 78 -14.14 14.24 -22.68
C ASN A 78 -14.64 13.69 -21.33
N LEU A 79 -15.79 13.01 -21.35
CA LEU A 79 -16.35 12.38 -20.15
C LEU A 79 -15.46 11.22 -19.69
N TRP A 80 -15.01 10.38 -20.61
CA TRP A 80 -14.11 9.26 -20.31
C TRP A 80 -12.79 9.74 -19.68
N THR A 81 -12.22 10.81 -20.24
CA THR A 81 -11.01 11.44 -19.72
C THR A 81 -11.23 11.94 -18.29
N ALA A 82 -12.34 12.64 -18.04
CA ALA A 82 -12.70 13.10 -16.69
C ALA A 82 -12.89 11.93 -15.70
N LEU A 83 -13.55 10.85 -16.13
CA LEU A 83 -13.73 9.64 -15.32
C LEU A 83 -12.40 8.94 -15.02
N THR A 84 -11.46 8.94 -15.99
CA THR A 84 -10.12 8.39 -15.79
C THR A 84 -9.38 9.16 -14.69
N PHE A 85 -9.37 10.50 -14.74
CA PHE A 85 -8.75 11.31 -13.69
C PHE A 85 -9.44 11.12 -12.33
N ALA A 86 -10.78 11.04 -12.31
CA ALA A 86 -11.52 10.77 -11.08
C ALA A 86 -11.17 9.40 -10.47
N LEU A 87 -11.02 8.37 -11.31
CA LEU A 87 -10.59 7.03 -10.91
C LEU A 87 -9.18 7.05 -10.32
N VAL A 88 -8.21 7.66 -11.02
CA VAL A 88 -6.82 7.77 -10.55
C VAL A 88 -6.75 8.52 -9.22
N PHE A 89 -7.48 9.63 -9.10
CA PHE A 89 -7.56 10.40 -7.86
C PHE A 89 -8.15 9.56 -6.71
N GLY A 90 -9.26 8.86 -6.96
CA GLY A 90 -9.90 7.98 -5.99
C GLY A 90 -8.98 6.88 -5.50
N ILE A 91 -8.30 6.18 -6.42
CA ILE A 91 -7.33 5.12 -6.09
C ILE A 91 -6.17 5.68 -5.27
N THR A 92 -5.63 6.85 -5.65
CA THR A 92 -4.55 7.49 -4.91
C THR A 92 -4.96 7.85 -3.48
N MET A 93 -6.14 8.44 -3.29
CA MET A 93 -6.62 8.81 -1.94
C MET A 93 -6.88 7.57 -1.07
N ILE A 94 -7.49 6.53 -1.63
CA ILE A 94 -7.73 5.26 -0.93
C ILE A 94 -6.39 4.58 -0.60
N GLY A 95 -5.44 4.63 -1.54
CA GLY A 95 -4.09 4.09 -1.38
C GLY A 95 -3.32 4.75 -0.25
N ILE A 96 -3.32 6.09 -0.19
CA ILE A 96 -2.68 6.84 0.91
C ILE A 96 -3.28 6.44 2.26
N TRP A 97 -4.61 6.36 2.36
CA TRP A 97 -5.28 5.92 3.58
C TRP A 97 -4.89 4.48 3.97
N ALA A 98 -4.89 3.57 3.00
CA ALA A 98 -4.57 2.17 3.21
C ALA A 98 -3.11 1.99 3.65
N ALA A 99 -2.16 2.62 2.95
CA ALA A 99 -0.73 2.61 3.26
C ALA A 99 -0.46 3.17 4.67
N THR A 100 -1.01 4.35 4.99
CA THR A 100 -0.88 4.99 6.31
C THR A 100 -1.36 4.07 7.43
N ARG A 101 -2.43 3.30 7.18
CA ARG A 101 -2.96 2.37 8.17
C ARG A 101 -2.11 1.11 8.27
N VAL A 102 -1.60 0.59 7.15
CA VAL A 102 -0.69 -0.56 7.13
C VAL A 102 0.64 -0.26 7.83
N GLU A 103 1.18 0.95 7.70
CA GLU A 103 2.34 1.43 8.48
C GLU A 103 2.07 1.36 9.99
N LYS A 104 0.91 1.87 10.44
CA LYS A 104 0.54 1.89 11.86
C LYS A 104 0.40 0.48 12.44
N ILE A 105 -0.23 -0.45 11.73
CA ILE A 105 -0.44 -1.82 12.21
C ILE A 105 0.81 -2.70 12.11
N SER A 106 1.70 -2.41 11.16
CA SER A 106 2.96 -3.13 10.99
C SER A 106 4.06 -2.60 11.91
N GLY A 107 3.93 -1.37 12.41
CA GLY A 107 4.94 -0.71 13.24
C GLY A 107 6.24 -0.42 12.46
N ARG A 108 6.20 -0.51 11.13
CA ARG A 108 7.30 -0.27 10.22
C ARG A 108 6.88 0.84 9.26
N LYS A 109 7.76 1.82 9.08
CA LYS A 109 7.59 2.84 8.04
C LYS A 109 7.86 2.21 6.67
N ASP A 110 7.01 2.51 5.69
CA ASP A 110 7.08 2.03 4.31
C ASP A 110 7.28 0.50 4.20
N PRO A 111 6.31 -0.32 4.65
CA PRO A 111 6.41 -1.77 4.53
C PRO A 111 6.42 -2.16 3.06
N GLY A 112 7.43 -2.89 2.59
CA GLY A 112 7.54 -3.30 1.18
C GLY A 112 6.42 -4.23 0.67
N ILE A 113 5.41 -4.54 1.49
CA ILE A 113 4.17 -5.21 1.06
C ILE A 113 3.11 -4.23 0.55
N VAL A 114 3.25 -2.94 0.86
CA VAL A 114 2.41 -1.86 0.35
C VAL A 114 2.82 -1.65 -1.09
N VAL A 115 1.91 -1.96 -2.02
CA VAL A 115 2.14 -1.83 -3.46
C VAL A 115 1.15 -0.90 -4.15
N ILE A 116 0.18 -0.39 -3.40
CA ILE A 116 -0.87 0.49 -3.91
C ILE A 116 -0.31 1.85 -4.38
N ASP A 117 0.85 2.25 -3.87
CA ASP A 117 1.62 3.39 -4.31
C ASP A 117 2.23 3.18 -5.70
N GLU A 118 2.76 1.99 -6.02
CA GLU A 118 3.19 1.69 -7.39
C GLU A 118 2.01 1.56 -8.35
N VAL A 119 0.90 0.95 -7.92
CA VAL A 119 -0.34 0.91 -8.72
C VAL A 119 -0.82 2.33 -9.02
N ALA A 120 -0.88 3.21 -8.02
CA ALA A 120 -1.30 4.60 -8.20
C ALA A 120 -0.32 5.37 -9.11
N GLY A 121 0.99 5.20 -8.92
CA GLY A 121 2.03 5.80 -9.76
C GLY A 121 1.90 5.40 -11.22
N GLN A 122 1.70 4.10 -11.49
CA GLN A 122 1.44 3.61 -12.86
C GLN A 122 0.18 4.22 -13.46
N LEU A 123 -0.93 4.27 -12.73
CA LEU A 123 -2.17 4.85 -13.24
C LEU A 123 -2.01 6.34 -13.56
N ILE A 124 -1.28 7.09 -12.73
CA ILE A 124 -0.94 8.50 -12.99
C ILE A 124 -0.11 8.60 -14.27
N ALA A 125 0.97 7.83 -14.39
CA ALA A 125 1.86 7.84 -15.54
C ALA A 125 1.14 7.46 -16.84
N LEU A 126 0.26 6.47 -16.81
CA LEU A 126 -0.47 6.00 -17.99
C LEU A 126 -1.66 6.91 -18.35
N SER A 127 -2.23 7.63 -17.37
CA SER A 127 -3.37 8.55 -17.61
C SER A 127 -3.04 9.68 -18.58
N VAL A 128 -1.76 10.05 -18.71
CA VAL A 128 -1.32 11.13 -19.59
C VAL A 128 -0.99 10.66 -21.01
N ILE A 129 -0.88 9.35 -21.26
CA ILE A 129 -0.53 8.79 -22.57
C ILE A 129 -1.43 9.30 -23.72
N PRO A 130 -2.76 9.40 -23.56
CA PRO A 130 -3.65 9.85 -24.64
C PRO A 130 -3.34 11.28 -25.16
N PHE A 131 -2.61 12.10 -24.39
CA PHE A 131 -2.21 13.44 -24.79
C PHE A 131 -0.92 13.49 -25.62
N PHE A 132 -0.21 12.36 -25.76
CA PHE A 132 1.02 12.27 -26.54
C PHE A 132 0.76 11.68 -27.93
N VAL A 133 1.39 12.27 -28.95
CA VAL A 133 1.31 11.87 -30.36
C VAL A 133 2.24 10.68 -30.71
N TRP A 134 2.95 10.16 -29.72
CA TRP A 134 3.97 9.12 -29.88
C TRP A 134 3.35 7.72 -29.95
N SER A 135 4.16 6.71 -30.32
CA SER A 135 3.70 5.32 -30.33
C SER A 135 3.33 4.89 -28.90
N GLN A 136 2.03 4.76 -28.64
CA GLN A 136 1.47 4.59 -27.30
C GLN A 136 1.99 3.34 -26.58
N TRP A 137 2.36 2.28 -27.30
CA TRP A 137 2.93 1.07 -26.72
C TRP A 137 4.32 1.30 -26.09
N GLN A 138 5.14 2.24 -26.63
CA GLN A 138 6.44 2.59 -26.07
C GLN A 138 6.28 3.32 -24.73
N LEU A 139 5.27 4.18 -24.62
CA LEU A 139 4.97 4.89 -23.38
C LEU A 139 4.39 3.95 -22.31
N ILE A 140 3.62 2.95 -22.70
CA ILE A 140 3.15 1.90 -21.79
C ILE A 140 4.34 1.07 -21.26
N LEU A 141 5.28 0.68 -22.13
CA LEU A 141 6.49 -0.02 -21.72
C LEU A 141 7.39 0.84 -20.83
N ALA A 142 7.59 2.12 -21.19
CA ALA A 142 8.34 3.05 -20.37
C ALA A 142 7.68 3.27 -19.01
N GLY A 143 6.35 3.39 -18.97
CA GLY A 143 5.56 3.46 -17.75
C GLY A 143 5.79 2.24 -16.86
N PHE A 144 5.68 1.04 -17.40
CA PHE A 144 5.91 -0.21 -16.67
C PHE A 144 7.33 -0.33 -16.06
N LEU A 145 8.33 0.30 -16.68
CA LEU A 145 9.72 0.26 -16.22
C LEU A 145 10.06 1.33 -15.17
N LEU A 146 9.14 2.26 -14.88
CA LEU A 146 9.24 3.23 -13.78
C LEU A 146 8.83 2.59 -12.45
#